data_AF-A0A924YB02-F1
#
_entry.id   AF-A0A924YB02-F1
#
_cell.length_a   1.000
_cell.length_b   1.000
_cell.length_c   1.000
_cell.angle_alpha   90.00
_cell.angle_beta   90.00
_cell.angle_gamma   90.00
#
_symmetry.space_group_name_H-M   'P 1'
#
loop_
_entity.id
_entity.type
_entity.pdbx_description
1 polymer ?
#
loop_
_entity_poly.entity_id
_entity_poly.type
_entity_poly.pdbx_seq_one_letter_code
_entity_poly.pdbx_strand_id
1 'polypeptide(L)'
;MSIQTRNHLVELLLSLRQRLLDACEKNDKTQLSYLKITFGMLIEAAYTTEYKALIAILVDLEDAARDSMTGVDWKGSIPSIEVIEKSCL
;
A
#
# COMPACT_ATOMS: atom_id res chain seq x y z
N MET A 1 2.01 -2.02 -20.41
CA MET A 1 2.48 -0.87 -19.58
C MET A 1 3.85 -0.43 -20.08
N SER A 2 4.13 0.88 -20.19
CA SER A 2 5.47 1.37 -20.57
C SER A 2 6.45 1.22 -19.40
N ILE A 3 7.75 1.12 -19.67
CA ILE A 3 8.81 1.07 -18.63
C ILE A 3 8.74 2.29 -17.71
N GLN A 4 8.46 3.48 -18.25
CA GLN A 4 8.34 4.71 -17.47
C GLN A 4 7.13 4.68 -16.52
N THR A 5 5.98 4.21 -17.02
CA THR A 5 4.76 4.05 -16.21
C THR A 5 4.97 3.06 -15.08
N ARG A 6 5.69 1.96 -15.34
CA ARG A 6 6.04 0.96 -14.32
C ARG A 6 6.90 1.57 -13.22
N ASN A 7 7.96 2.29 -13.58
CA ASN A 7 8.86 2.88 -12.59
C ASN A 7 8.12 3.88 -11.69
N HIS A 8 7.25 4.71 -12.28
CA HIS A 8 6.40 5.63 -11.50
C HIS A 8 5.46 4.89 -10.54
N LEU A 9 4.90 3.75 -10.95
CA LEU A 9 4.04 2.94 -10.09
C LEU A 9 4.82 2.39 -8.90
N VAL A 10 6.02 1.84 -9.12
CA VAL A 10 6.88 1.33 -8.05
C VAL A 10 7.22 2.45 -7.07
N GLU A 11 7.66 3.61 -7.57
CA GLU A 11 7.98 4.77 -6.74
C GLU A 11 6.78 5.24 -5.90
N LEU A 12 5.58 5.27 -6.50
CA LEU A 12 4.35 5.61 -5.80
C LEU A 12 4.04 4.61 -4.66
N LEU A 13 4.11 3.31 -4.94
CA LEU A 13 3.84 2.27 -3.95
C LEU A 13 4.86 2.30 -2.81
N LEU A 14 6.14 2.50 -3.10
CA LEU A 14 7.19 2.62 -2.09
C LEU A 14 7.00 3.86 -1.21
N SER A 15 6.60 4.99 -1.81
CA SER A 15 6.27 6.22 -1.08
C SER A 15 5.08 6.02 -0.14
N LEU A 16 4.00 5.40 -0.62
CA LEU A 16 2.81 5.11 0.19
C LEU A 16 3.14 4.12 1.32
N ARG A 17 3.95 3.10 1.04
CA ARG A 17 4.47 2.17 2.04
C ARG A 17 5.24 2.89 3.14
N GLN A 18 6.17 3.78 2.80
CA GLN A 18 6.95 4.51 3.80
C GLN A 18 6.06 5.41 4.66
N ARG A 19 5.10 6.10 4.04
CA ARG A 19 4.12 6.93 4.78
C ARG A 19 3.27 6.11 5.73
N LEU A 20 2.90 4.89 5.35
CA LEU A 20 2.18 3.96 6.22
C LEU A 20 3.04 3.52 7.41
N LEU A 21 4.29 3.12 7.16
CA LEU A 21 5.23 2.76 8.23
C LEU A 21 5.39 3.90 9.24
N ASP A 22 5.65 5.12 8.76
CA ASP A 22 5.82 6.29 9.61
C ASP A 22 4.56 6.57 10.44
N ALA A 23 3.37 6.47 9.82
CA ALA A 23 2.09 6.69 10.49
C ALA A 23 1.80 5.61 11.54
N CYS A 24 2.11 4.35 11.24
CA CYS A 24 1.99 3.24 12.16
C CYS A 24 2.93 3.38 13.36
N GLU A 25 4.20 3.72 13.13
CA GLU A 25 5.19 3.92 14.20
C GLU A 25 4.84 5.08 15.12
N LYS A 26 4.30 6.17 14.55
CA LYS A 26 3.82 7.34 15.30
C LYS A 26 2.43 7.15 15.90
N ASN A 27 1.75 6.04 15.59
CA ASN A 27 0.34 5.80 15.92
C ASN A 27 -0.58 6.98 15.49
N ASP A 28 -0.27 7.59 14.34
CA ASP A 28 -0.99 8.73 13.79
C ASP A 28 -2.29 8.27 13.13
N LYS A 29 -3.36 8.20 13.92
CA LYS A 29 -4.68 7.73 13.48
C LYS A 29 -5.26 8.57 12.34
N THR A 30 -4.95 9.86 12.29
CA THR A 30 -5.39 10.76 11.22
C THR A 30 -4.74 10.36 9.91
N GLN A 31 -3.42 10.19 9.91
CA GLN A 31 -2.68 9.80 8.73
C GLN A 31 -3.02 8.36 8.28
N LEU A 32 -3.22 7.44 9.21
CA LEU A 32 -3.67 6.08 8.93
C LEU A 32 -5.04 6.04 8.26
N SER A 33 -6.00 6.84 8.74
CA SER A 33 -7.33 6.96 8.14
C SER A 33 -7.25 7.47 6.70
N TYR A 34 -6.46 8.52 6.45
CA TYR A 34 -6.25 9.04 5.09
C TYR A 34 -5.58 8.02 4.16
N LEU A 35 -4.58 7.30 4.66
CA LEU A 35 -3.91 6.25 3.88
C LEU A 35 -4.85 5.09 3.57
N LYS A 36 -5.66 4.63 4.54
CA LYS A 36 -6.67 3.60 4.30
C LYS A 36 -7.65 4.00 3.19
N ILE A 37 -8.19 5.22 3.23
CA ILE A 37 -9.10 5.74 2.20
C ILE A 37 -8.37 5.79 0.84
N THR A 38 -7.12 6.24 0.83
CA THR A 38 -6.28 6.28 -0.38
C THR A 38 -6.11 4.88 -0.99
N PHE A 39 -5.80 3.88 -0.17
CA PHE A 39 -5.66 2.49 -0.63
C PHE A 39 -6.98 1.94 -1.17
N GLY A 40 -8.10 2.17 -0.48
CA GLY A 40 -9.42 1.77 -0.98
C GLY A 40 -9.74 2.32 -2.37
N MET A 41 -9.49 3.62 -2.60
CA MET A 41 -9.68 4.23 -3.92
C MET A 41 -8.75 3.64 -4.99
N LEU A 42 -7.50 3.35 -4.64
CA LEU A 42 -6.54 2.73 -5.56
C LEU A 42 -6.91 1.28 -5.88
N ILE A 43 -7.45 0.52 -4.92
CA ILE A 43 -7.94 -0.84 -5.11
C ILE A 43 -9.11 -0.85 -6.10
N GLU A 44 -10.09 0.03 -5.90
CA GLU A 44 -11.23 0.18 -6.82
C GLU A 44 -10.75 0.51 -8.24
N ALA A 45 -9.81 1.45 -8.37
CA ALA A 45 -9.20 1.77 -9.65
C ALA A 45 -8.42 0.57 -10.25
N ALA A 46 -7.67 -0.17 -9.44
CA ALA A 46 -6.87 -1.30 -9.87
C ALA A 46 -7.73 -2.48 -10.35
N TYR A 47 -8.92 -2.69 -9.77
CA TYR A 47 -9.85 -3.72 -10.25
C TYR A 47 -10.25 -3.54 -11.72
N THR A 48 -10.28 -2.30 -12.22
CA THR A 48 -10.55 -2.02 -13.65
C THR A 48 -9.42 -2.49 -14.59
N THR A 49 -8.23 -2.76 -14.04
CA THR A 49 -7.02 -3.12 -14.80
C THR A 49 -6.69 -4.61 -14.74
N GLU A 50 -7.42 -5.40 -13.93
CA GLU A 50 -7.18 -6.82 -13.63
C GLU A 50 -5.76 -7.16 -13.14
N TYR A 51 -4.99 -6.17 -12.69
CA TYR A 51 -3.62 -6.39 -12.24
C TYR A 51 -3.58 -6.96 -10.80
N LYS A 52 -3.77 -8.27 -10.69
CA LYS A 52 -3.90 -8.99 -9.40
C LYS A 52 -2.77 -8.73 -8.41
N ALA A 53 -1.53 -8.64 -8.89
CA ALA A 53 -0.37 -8.39 -8.03
C ALA A 53 -0.40 -6.99 -7.39
N LEU A 54 -0.79 -5.97 -8.17
CA LEU A 54 -1.01 -4.62 -7.66
C LEU A 54 -2.16 -4.58 -6.64
N ILE A 55 -3.26 -5.24 -6.95
CA ILE A 55 -4.42 -5.32 -6.05
C ILE A 55 -4.01 -5.94 -4.71
N ALA A 56 -3.26 -7.05 -4.74
CA ALA A 56 -2.77 -7.71 -3.51
C ALA A 56 -1.92 -6.77 -2.65
N ILE A 57 -0.95 -6.06 -3.25
CA ILE A 57 -0.12 -5.07 -2.53
C ILE A 57 -0.99 -3.99 -1.88
N LEU A 58 -1.96 -3.46 -2.62
CA LEU A 58 -2.80 -2.39 -2.10
C LEU A 58 -3.71 -2.87 -0.96
N VAL A 59 -4.22 -4.11 -1.04
CA VAL A 59 -5.00 -4.75 0.03
C VAL A 59 -4.13 -4.95 1.27
N ASP A 60 -2.91 -5.47 1.14
CA ASP A 60 -2.00 -5.66 2.27
C ASP A 60 -1.69 -4.32 2.97
N LEU A 61 -1.51 -3.25 2.19
CA LEU A 61 -1.29 -1.89 2.72
C LEU A 61 -2.56 -1.33 3.41
N GLU A 62 -3.74 -1.56 2.85
CA GLU A 62 -5.02 -1.15 3.47
C GLU A 62 -5.26 -1.88 4.80
N ASP A 63 -5.03 -3.20 4.81
CA ASP A 63 -5.20 -4.04 5.98
C ASP A 63 -4.21 -3.65 7.09
N ALA A 64 -2.94 -3.42 6.75
CA ALA A 64 -1.97 -2.92 7.73
C ALA A 64 -2.38 -1.56 8.33
N ALA A 65 -2.97 -0.66 7.54
CA ALA A 65 -3.50 0.61 8.06
C ALA A 65 -4.68 0.39 9.01
N ARG A 66 -5.63 -0.50 8.66
CA ARG A 66 -6.76 -0.89 9.52
C ARG A 66 -6.29 -1.52 10.83
N ASP A 67 -5.37 -2.46 10.73
CA ASP A 67 -4.87 -3.25 11.86
C ASP A 67 -4.14 -2.31 12.85
N SER A 68 -3.28 -1.43 12.34
CA SER A 68 -2.66 -0.37 13.14
C SER A 68 -3.68 0.56 13.81
N MET A 69 -4.75 0.94 13.12
CA MET A 69 -5.83 1.74 13.74
C MET A 69 -6.55 1.00 14.86
N THR A 70 -6.79 -0.31 14.71
CA THR A 70 -7.50 -1.15 15.68
C THR A 70 -6.60 -1.72 16.80
N GLY A 71 -5.29 -1.45 16.74
CA GLY A 71 -4.33 -1.93 17.74
C GLY A 71 -3.89 -3.38 17.54
N VAL A 72 -4.17 -3.94 16.36
CA VAL A 72 -3.67 -5.25 15.91
C VAL A 72 -2.24 -5.08 15.38
N ASP A 73 -1.41 -6.11 15.54
CA ASP A 73 -0.05 -6.08 15.00
C ASP A 73 -0.08 -6.02 13.47
N TRP A 74 0.53 -4.97 12.93
CA TRP A 74 0.53 -4.61 11.51
C TRP A 74 1.87 -4.88 10.82
N LYS A 75 2.95 -5.13 11.59
CA LYS A 75 4.32 -5.15 11.04
C LYS A 75 4.53 -6.28 10.03
N GLY A 76 3.91 -7.42 10.26
CA GLY A 76 3.97 -8.57 9.35
C GLY A 76 3.16 -8.39 8.07
N SER A 77 2.19 -7.46 8.07
CA SER A 77 1.24 -7.26 6.96
C SER A 77 1.74 -6.24 5.94
N ILE A 78 2.75 -5.43 6.25
CA ILE A 78 3.28 -4.45 5.29
C ILE A 78 4.23 -5.15 4.31
N PRO A 79 3.95 -5.12 2.98
CA PRO A 79 4.80 -5.77 1.99
C PRO A 79 6.21 -5.17 1.98
N SER A 80 7.23 -5.99 1.74
CA SER A 80 8.62 -5.52 1.65
C SER A 80 8.89 -4.77 0.34
N ILE A 81 9.98 -4.00 0.29
CA ILE A 81 10.44 -3.31 -0.93
C ILE A 81 10.60 -4.31 -2.08
N GLU A 82 11.25 -5.44 -1.81
CA GLU A 82 11.48 -6.50 -2.79
C GLU A 82 10.17 -7.10 -3.33
N VAL A 83 9.16 -7.28 -2.47
CA VAL A 83 7.84 -7.77 -2.88
C VAL A 83 7.15 -6.76 -3.81
N ILE A 84 7.23 -5.48 -3.50
CA ILE A 84 6.66 -4.41 -4.34
C ILE A 84 7.34 -4.37 -5.72
N GLU A 85 8.68 -4.37 -5.73
CA GLU A 85 9.45 -4.33 -6.98
C GLU A 85 9.14 -5.56 -7.85
N LYS A 86 9.16 -6.77 -7.28
CA LYS A 86 8.89 -8.02 -8.01
C LYS A 86 7.47 -8.11 -8.55
N SER A 87 6.49 -7.60 -7.82
CA SER A 87 5.08 -7.65 -8.23
C SER A 87 4.78 -6.70 -9.39
N CYS A 88 5.63 -5.70 -9.61
CA CYS A 88 5.53 -4.73 -10.69
C CYS A 88 6.37 -5.09 -11.93
N LEU A 89 7.17 -6.18 -11.91
CA LEU A 89 7.94 -6.69 -13.04
C LEU A 89 7.06 -7.45 -14.04
#